data_AF-A0A9D1LZB8-F1
#
_entry.id   AF-A0A9D1LZB8-F1
#
_cell.length_a   1.000
_cell.length_b   1.000
_cell.length_c   1.000
_cell.angle_alpha   90.00
_cell.angle_beta   90.00
_cell.angle_gamma   90.00
#
_symmetry.space_group_name_H-M   'P 1'
#
loop_
_entity.id
_entity.type
_entity.pdbx_description
1 polymer ?
#
loop_
_entity_poly.entity_id
_entity_poly.type
_entity_poly.pdbx_seq_one_letter_code
_entity_poly.pdbx_strand_id
1 'polypeptide(L)'
;MKRVLCLIMMIVTGVVFAGCSNAEDAKKYDIQKAGEEIVSQIESASQMTKVNDDILTSFYGIDTADVNDYFALISTDSTKQDEVIMVEAKDADALKRVQEKIQTRYDSKYAQTKDYLPEEAKLIEASKVETDGNYVWMFISADADKMNEIFQGTAA
;
A
#
# COMPACT_ATOMS: atom_id res chain seq x y z
N MET A 1 36.67 46.60 -42.99
CA MET A 1 35.40 47.30 -43.33
C MET A 1 34.26 46.31 -43.08
N LYS A 2 33.60 46.37 -41.91
CA LYS A 2 32.20 46.86 -41.75
C LYS A 2 31.28 46.24 -42.83
N ARG A 3 30.40 45.29 -42.50
CA ARG A 3 29.04 45.51 -41.92
C ARG A 3 28.54 44.17 -41.35
N VAL A 4 28.50 43.94 -40.04
CA VAL A 4 27.33 44.06 -39.13
C VAL A 4 25.97 44.35 -39.80
N LEU A 5 25.06 43.38 -39.73
CA LEU A 5 23.59 43.53 -39.60
C LEU A 5 23.00 42.14 -39.24
N CYS A 6 22.78 41.79 -37.97
CA CYS A 6 21.54 41.96 -37.19
C CYS A 6 20.28 41.33 -37.81
N LEU A 7 19.80 40.21 -37.24
CA LEU A 7 18.40 39.85 -36.91
C LEU A 7 18.38 38.34 -36.54
N ILE A 8 18.55 37.98 -35.26
CA ILE A 8 17.53 37.88 -34.18
C ILE A 8 16.61 36.65 -34.35
N MET A 9 16.94 35.63 -33.55
CA MET A 9 16.04 34.94 -32.59
C MET A 9 14.90 34.06 -33.16
N MET A 10 15.15 32.76 -33.19
CA MET A 10 14.13 31.78 -32.81
C MET A 10 14.76 30.76 -31.87
N ILE A 11 14.51 30.97 -30.58
CA ILE A 11 14.82 30.05 -29.49
C ILE A 11 14.01 28.78 -29.75
N VAL A 12 14.69 27.72 -30.21
CA VAL A 12 14.19 26.36 -30.07
C VAL A 12 14.88 25.81 -28.83
N THR A 13 14.32 26.15 -27.67
CA THR A 13 14.53 25.39 -26.44
C THR A 13 13.97 23.99 -26.70
N GLY A 14 14.84 23.09 -27.14
CA GLY A 14 14.63 21.66 -27.00
C GLY A 14 14.53 21.39 -25.51
N VAL A 15 13.31 21.31 -25.01
CA VAL A 15 13.02 20.85 -23.66
C VAL A 15 13.55 19.42 -23.59
N VAL A 16 14.71 19.29 -22.96
CA VAL A 16 15.26 18.02 -22.53
C VAL A 16 14.33 17.54 -21.41
N PHE A 17 13.28 16.80 -21.73
CA PHE A 17 12.64 15.91 -20.76
C PHE A 17 13.53 14.67 -20.62
N ALA A 18 14.76 14.88 -20.14
CA ALA A 18 15.37 13.94 -19.24
C ALA A 18 14.72 14.22 -17.88
N GLY A 19 13.48 13.77 -17.74
CA GLY A 19 12.86 13.61 -16.44
C GLY A 19 13.60 12.50 -15.73
N CYS A 20 14.79 12.82 -15.21
CA CYS A 20 15.29 12.18 -14.01
C CYS A 20 14.28 12.49 -12.91
N SER A 21 13.24 11.68 -12.78
CA SER A 21 12.86 11.31 -11.42
C SER A 21 14.09 10.61 -10.88
N ASN A 22 14.78 11.23 -9.93
CA ASN A 22 15.80 10.59 -9.14
C ASN A 22 15.25 9.25 -8.64
N ALA A 23 15.59 8.18 -9.34
CA ALA A 23 15.57 6.82 -8.81
C ALA A 23 16.86 6.63 -8.02
N GLU A 24 17.11 7.55 -7.08
CA GLU A 24 18.14 7.42 -6.07
C GLU A 24 17.40 7.04 -4.79
N ASP A 25 17.47 5.73 -4.50
CA ASP A 25 17.04 5.03 -3.28
C ASP A 25 15.59 5.23 -2.86
N ALA A 26 14.63 4.83 -3.71
CA ALA A 26 13.29 4.55 -3.21
C ALA A 26 13.36 3.37 -2.24
N LYS A 27 12.96 3.59 -0.98
CA LYS A 27 12.88 2.53 0.04
C LYS A 27 12.20 1.31 -0.53
N LYS A 28 12.91 0.18 -0.49
CA LYS A 28 12.34 -1.10 -0.91
C LYS A 28 11.96 -1.90 0.33
N TYR A 29 10.67 -2.17 0.49
CA TYR A 29 10.16 -3.02 1.55
C TYR A 29 10.14 -4.48 1.08
N ASP A 30 10.41 -5.42 1.99
CA ASP A 30 10.31 -6.85 1.73
C ASP A 30 8.99 -7.37 2.31
N ILE A 31 7.96 -7.42 1.47
CA ILE A 31 6.59 -7.76 1.86
C ILE A 31 6.50 -9.18 2.42
N GLN A 32 7.15 -10.15 1.79
CA GLN A 32 7.08 -11.54 2.23
C GLN A 32 7.80 -11.72 3.57
N LYS A 33 8.99 -11.15 3.72
CA LYS A 33 9.72 -11.17 4.99
C LYS A 33 8.92 -10.49 6.10
N ALA A 34 8.34 -9.32 5.84
CA ALA A 34 7.50 -8.63 6.82
C ALA A 34 6.29 -9.48 7.22
N GLY A 35 5.62 -10.12 6.25
CA GLY A 35 4.52 -11.04 6.51
C GLY A 35 4.90 -12.23 7.39
N GLU A 36 6.05 -12.86 7.13
CA GLU A 36 6.60 -13.95 7.94
C GLU A 36 6.96 -13.50 9.36
N GLU A 37 7.58 -12.32 9.50
CA GLU A 37 7.90 -11.73 10.81
C GLU A 37 6.64 -11.37 11.59
N ILE A 38 5.60 -10.83 10.94
CA ILE A 38 4.28 -10.58 11.55
C ILE A 38 3.67 -11.88 12.06
N VAL A 39 3.60 -12.93 11.22
CA VAL A 39 3.01 -14.22 11.60
C VAL A 39 3.78 -14.88 12.76
N SER A 40 5.10 -14.74 12.81
CA SER A 40 5.92 -15.35 13.85
C SER A 40 5.93 -14.57 15.18
N GLN A 41 5.74 -13.26 15.15
CA GLN A 41 5.85 -12.39 16.32
C GLN A 41 4.51 -11.92 16.90
N ILE A 42 3.40 -12.16 16.19
CA ILE A 42 2.05 -11.71 16.57
C ILE A 42 1.11 -12.91 16.58
N GLU A 43 0.61 -13.24 17.77
CA GLU A 43 -0.20 -14.44 18.00
C GLU A 43 -1.50 -14.43 17.19
N SER A 44 -2.21 -13.30 17.15
CA SER A 44 -3.46 -13.17 16.38
C SER A 44 -3.23 -13.43 14.88
N ALA A 45 -2.15 -12.89 14.31
CA ALA A 45 -1.79 -13.09 12.91
C ALA A 45 -1.54 -14.57 12.56
N SER A 46 -0.97 -15.35 13.49
CA SER A 46 -0.71 -16.78 13.28
C SER A 46 -1.97 -17.64 13.12
N GLN A 47 -3.13 -17.14 13.58
CA GLN A 47 -4.42 -17.82 13.49
C GLN A 47 -5.25 -17.37 12.27
N MET A 48 -4.79 -16.35 11.55
CA MET A 48 -5.48 -15.79 10.40
C MET A 48 -5.20 -16.59 9.12
N THR A 49 -6.09 -16.45 8.14
CA THR A 49 -5.94 -17.13 6.85
C THR A 49 -5.28 -16.23 5.82
N LYS A 50 -4.30 -16.77 5.10
CA LYS A 50 -3.64 -16.08 3.98
C LYS A 50 -4.60 -15.88 2.82
N VAL A 51 -4.63 -14.67 2.30
CA VAL A 51 -5.38 -14.27 1.10
C VAL A 51 -4.61 -14.74 -0.13
N ASN A 52 -5.33 -15.34 -1.10
CA ASN A 52 -4.81 -15.70 -2.41
C ASN A 52 -5.35 -14.73 -3.49
N ASP A 53 -4.90 -14.89 -4.74
CA ASP A 53 -5.25 -13.99 -5.85
C ASP A 53 -6.76 -13.92 -6.11
N ASP A 54 -7.46 -15.06 -5.96
CA ASP A 54 -8.91 -15.13 -6.13
C ASP A 54 -9.63 -14.27 -5.08
N ILE A 55 -9.22 -14.34 -3.82
CA ILE A 55 -9.77 -13.52 -2.74
C ILE A 55 -9.33 -12.06 -2.91
N LEU A 56 -8.08 -11.79 -3.27
CA LEU A 56 -7.59 -10.45 -3.55
C LEU A 56 -8.46 -9.75 -4.61
N THR A 57 -8.76 -10.47 -5.70
CA THR A 57 -9.58 -9.94 -6.79
C THR A 57 -11.06 -9.84 -6.41
N SER A 58 -11.65 -10.91 -5.89
CA SER A 58 -13.10 -10.96 -5.65
C SER A 58 -13.56 -10.21 -4.40
N PHE A 59 -12.72 -10.16 -3.36
CA PHE A 59 -13.08 -9.58 -2.06
C PHE A 59 -12.58 -8.15 -1.90
N TYR A 60 -11.37 -7.85 -2.35
CA TYR A 60 -10.83 -6.48 -2.32
C TYR A 60 -11.12 -5.71 -3.62
N GLY A 61 -11.34 -6.41 -4.74
CA GLY A 61 -11.45 -5.75 -6.05
C GLY A 61 -10.11 -5.28 -6.60
N ILE A 62 -8.98 -5.78 -6.06
CA ILE A 62 -7.64 -5.46 -6.53
C ILE A 62 -7.30 -6.37 -7.71
N ASP A 63 -6.98 -5.78 -8.85
CA ASP A 63 -6.50 -6.51 -10.02
C ASP A 63 -5.05 -6.93 -9.81
N THR A 64 -4.74 -8.22 -9.94
CA THR A 64 -3.35 -8.72 -9.85
C THR A 64 -2.46 -8.14 -10.94
N ALA A 65 -3.04 -7.64 -12.04
CA ALA A 65 -2.32 -6.88 -13.05
C ALA A 65 -1.80 -5.53 -12.57
N ASP A 66 -2.19 -5.04 -11.39
CA ASP A 66 -1.70 -3.80 -10.76
C ASP A 66 -0.65 -4.05 -9.67
N VAL A 67 -0.35 -5.32 -9.36
CA VAL A 67 0.46 -5.73 -8.20
C VAL A 67 1.78 -6.35 -8.64
N ASN A 68 2.88 -5.96 -7.99
CA ASN A 68 4.19 -6.63 -8.07
C ASN A 68 4.30 -7.75 -7.02
N ASP A 69 3.92 -7.45 -5.78
CA ASP A 69 3.93 -8.39 -4.66
C ASP A 69 2.88 -8.00 -3.61
N TYR A 70 2.39 -8.97 -2.84
CA TYR A 70 1.48 -8.70 -1.73
C TYR A 70 1.53 -9.79 -0.65
N PHE A 71 1.14 -9.40 0.54
CA PHE A 71 0.87 -10.32 1.64
C PHE A 71 -0.37 -9.82 2.38
N ALA A 72 -1.35 -10.70 2.54
CA ALA A 72 -2.55 -10.37 3.27
C ALA A 72 -3.07 -11.55 4.10
N LEU A 73 -3.62 -11.22 5.27
CA LEU A 73 -4.24 -12.13 6.21
C LEU A 73 -5.61 -11.58 6.59
N ILE A 74 -6.60 -12.46 6.71
CA ILE A 74 -7.92 -12.13 7.24
C ILE A 74 -8.28 -13.04 8.42
N SER A 75 -8.93 -12.47 9.43
CA SER A 75 -9.49 -13.25 10.53
C SER A 75 -10.55 -14.23 10.02
N THR A 76 -10.55 -15.44 10.57
CA THR A 76 -11.62 -16.44 10.37
C THR A 76 -12.63 -16.45 11.53
N ASP A 77 -12.33 -15.72 12.61
CA ASP A 77 -13.25 -15.54 13.73
C ASP A 77 -14.28 -14.46 13.39
N SER A 78 -15.56 -14.85 13.37
CA SER A 78 -16.69 -13.96 13.09
C SER A 78 -16.84 -12.76 14.03
N THR A 79 -16.18 -12.80 15.20
CA THR A 79 -16.19 -11.74 16.21
C THR A 79 -14.97 -10.82 16.13
N LYS A 80 -14.01 -11.12 15.24
CA LYS A 80 -12.76 -10.38 15.08
C LYS A 80 -12.66 -9.74 13.71
N GLN A 81 -12.26 -8.48 13.69
CA GLN A 81 -12.08 -7.72 12.46
C GLN A 81 -10.62 -7.58 12.05
N ASP A 82 -9.71 -8.30 12.72
CA ASP A 82 -8.28 -8.30 12.38
C ASP A 82 -8.05 -8.56 10.89
N GLU A 83 -7.15 -7.76 10.31
CA GLU A 83 -6.80 -7.80 8.90
C GLU A 83 -5.41 -7.21 8.68
N VAL A 84 -4.59 -7.90 7.91
CA VAL A 84 -3.27 -7.45 7.47
C VAL A 84 -3.32 -7.40 5.96
N ILE A 85 -2.95 -6.28 5.36
CA ILE A 85 -2.73 -6.20 3.91
C ILE A 85 -1.55 -5.27 3.62
N MET A 86 -0.59 -5.76 2.85
CA MET A 86 0.55 -5.02 2.31
C MET A 86 0.63 -5.33 0.83
N VAL A 87 0.77 -4.30 -0.01
CA VAL A 87 0.81 -4.43 -1.47
C VAL A 87 1.90 -3.52 -2.03
N GLU A 88 2.76 -4.06 -2.88
CA GLU A 88 3.61 -3.31 -3.78
C GLU A 88 2.88 -3.18 -5.12
N ALA A 89 2.49 -1.97 -5.48
CA ALA A 89 1.89 -1.67 -6.77
C ALA A 89 2.97 -1.57 -7.86
N LYS A 90 2.58 -1.86 -9.12
CA LYS A 90 3.50 -1.82 -10.27
C LYS A 90 4.13 -0.45 -10.51
N ASP A 91 3.33 0.59 -10.31
CA ASP A 91 3.70 1.99 -10.52
C ASP A 91 2.77 2.92 -9.74
N ALA A 92 3.00 4.23 -9.87
CA ALA A 92 2.23 5.25 -9.15
C ALA A 92 0.75 5.34 -9.55
N ASP A 93 0.37 4.91 -10.76
CA ASP A 93 -1.04 4.90 -11.17
C ASP A 93 -1.74 3.62 -10.69
N ALA A 94 -1.05 2.49 -10.72
CA ALA A 94 -1.49 1.26 -10.05
C ALA A 94 -1.66 1.48 -8.54
N LEU A 95 -0.74 2.20 -7.90
CA LEU A 95 -0.82 2.55 -6.48
C LEU A 95 -2.15 3.24 -6.13
N LYS A 96 -2.55 4.24 -6.92
CA LYS A 96 -3.82 4.96 -6.69
C LYS A 96 -5.02 4.00 -6.76
N ARG A 97 -5.03 3.10 -7.76
CA ARG A 97 -6.11 2.12 -7.92
C ARG A 97 -6.14 1.15 -6.73
N VAL A 98 -4.99 0.61 -6.34
CA VAL A 98 -4.91 -0.31 -5.18
C VAL A 98 -5.31 0.38 -3.89
N GLN A 99 -4.82 1.61 -3.64
CA GLN A 99 -5.18 2.40 -2.46
C GLN A 99 -6.68 2.66 -2.38
N GLU A 100 -7.34 2.99 -3.49
CA GLU A 100 -8.79 3.16 -3.54
C GLU A 100 -9.53 1.87 -3.13
N LYS A 101 -9.05 0.69 -3.55
CA LYS A 101 -9.63 -0.60 -3.16
C LYS A 101 -9.45 -0.90 -1.68
N ILE A 102 -8.27 -0.65 -1.12
CA ILE A 102 -8.01 -0.85 0.31
C ILE A 102 -8.83 0.14 1.14
N GLN A 103 -8.97 1.40 0.71
CA GLN A 103 -9.84 2.37 1.38
C GLN A 103 -11.32 1.95 1.33
N THR A 104 -11.79 1.47 0.17
CA THR A 104 -13.16 0.95 0.03
C THR A 104 -13.41 -0.23 0.97
N ARG A 105 -12.40 -1.10 1.15
CA ARG A 105 -12.44 -2.23 2.08
C ARG A 105 -12.52 -1.75 3.53
N TYR A 106 -11.67 -0.81 3.93
CA TYR A 106 -11.72 -0.16 5.24
C TYR A 106 -13.11 0.41 5.53
N ASP A 107 -13.64 1.24 4.62
CA ASP A 107 -14.92 1.93 4.79
C ASP A 107 -16.07 0.93 4.93
N SER A 108 -16.08 -0.09 4.07
CA SER A 108 -17.07 -1.16 4.10
C SER A 108 -17.02 -1.93 5.40
N LYS A 109 -15.81 -2.25 5.90
CA LYS A 109 -15.62 -3.01 7.13
C LYS A 109 -16.07 -2.22 8.35
N TYR A 110 -15.71 -0.93 8.43
CA TYR A 110 -16.16 -0.05 9.51
C TYR A 110 -17.70 0.06 9.51
N ALA A 111 -18.30 0.31 8.34
CA ALA A 111 -19.75 0.44 8.21
C ALA A 111 -20.51 -0.84 8.65
N GLN A 112 -19.95 -2.02 8.38
CA GLN A 112 -20.54 -3.30 8.77
C GLN A 112 -20.34 -3.64 10.25
N THR A 113 -19.33 -3.06 10.90
CA THR A 113 -18.90 -3.42 12.26
C THR A 113 -19.47 -2.48 13.32
N LYS A 114 -19.53 -1.17 13.05
CA LYS A 114 -19.76 -0.11 14.04
C LYS A 114 -21.00 -0.27 14.93
N ASP A 115 -22.08 -0.82 14.38
CA ASP A 115 -23.36 -0.92 15.09
C ASP A 115 -23.51 -2.24 15.88
N TYR A 116 -22.59 -3.21 15.69
CA TYR A 116 -22.70 -4.56 16.26
C TYR A 116 -21.51 -4.98 17.13
N LEU A 117 -20.30 -4.55 16.78
CA LEU A 117 -19.05 -4.91 17.48
C LEU A 117 -18.26 -3.63 17.81
N PRO A 118 -18.69 -2.83 18.81
CA PRO A 118 -18.14 -1.50 19.04
C PRO A 118 -16.66 -1.49 19.40
N GLU A 119 -16.14 -2.51 20.09
CA GLU A 119 -14.71 -2.60 20.39
C GLU A 119 -13.88 -2.89 19.14
N GLU A 120 -14.35 -3.76 18.25
CA GLU A 120 -13.68 -4.02 16.97
C GLU A 120 -13.78 -2.80 16.03
N ALA A 121 -14.89 -2.05 16.08
CA ALA A 121 -15.04 -0.82 15.31
C ALA A 121 -14.01 0.25 15.70
N LYS A 122 -13.65 0.35 17.00
CA LYS A 122 -12.56 1.22 17.46
C LYS A 122 -11.20 0.78 16.91
N LEU A 123 -10.95 -0.52 16.82
CA LEU A 123 -9.71 -1.04 16.20
C LEU A 123 -9.65 -0.67 14.72
N ILE A 124 -10.77 -0.78 13.99
CA ILE A 124 -10.85 -0.34 12.60
C ILE A 124 -10.60 1.18 12.53
N GLU A 125 -11.28 1.98 13.34
CA GLU A 125 -11.12 3.45 13.33
C GLU A 125 -9.70 3.93 13.69
N ALA A 126 -8.99 3.18 14.53
CA ALA A 126 -7.59 3.45 14.86
C ALA A 126 -6.61 3.05 13.74
N SER A 127 -7.03 2.19 12.81
CA SER A 127 -6.25 1.81 11.64
C SER A 127 -6.31 2.87 10.55
N LYS A 128 -5.41 2.76 9.57
CA LYS A 128 -5.28 3.68 8.44
C LYS A 128 -4.74 2.94 7.22
N VAL A 129 -5.13 3.43 6.06
CA VAL A 129 -4.50 3.06 4.79
C VAL A 129 -3.31 3.98 4.58
N GLU A 130 -2.12 3.40 4.59
CA GLU A 130 -0.85 4.14 4.48
C GLU A 130 -0.16 3.86 3.15
N THR A 131 0.66 4.80 2.70
CA THR A 131 1.42 4.69 1.45
C THR A 131 2.84 5.22 1.61
N ASP A 132 3.80 4.56 0.99
CA ASP A 132 5.18 5.04 0.82
C ASP A 132 5.76 4.47 -0.48
N GLY A 133 6.28 5.33 -1.36
CA GLY A 133 6.67 4.93 -2.72
C GLY A 133 5.52 4.25 -3.47
N ASN A 134 5.75 3.04 -3.99
CA ASN A 134 4.72 2.21 -4.63
C ASN A 134 4.03 1.24 -3.66
N TYR A 135 4.23 1.39 -2.36
CA TYR A 135 3.66 0.50 -1.35
C TYR A 135 2.40 1.11 -0.75
N VAL A 136 1.41 0.26 -0.48
CA VAL A 136 0.20 0.59 0.26
C VAL A 136 -0.13 -0.53 1.24
N TRP A 137 -0.51 -0.18 2.46
CA TRP A 137 -0.85 -1.17 3.48
C TRP A 137 -1.93 -0.68 4.44
N MET A 138 -2.53 -1.63 5.15
CA MET A 138 -3.48 -1.40 6.23
C MET A 138 -3.35 -2.55 7.24
N PHE A 139 -3.26 -2.18 8.52
CA PHE A 139 -3.24 -3.12 9.64
C PHE A 139 -4.41 -2.82 10.59
N ILE A 140 -5.37 -3.73 10.65
CA ILE A 140 -6.43 -3.72 11.64
C ILE A 140 -6.05 -4.79 12.66
N SER A 141 -5.55 -4.36 13.82
CA SER A 141 -5.24 -5.23 14.95
C SER A 141 -4.94 -4.40 16.19
N ALA A 142 -5.01 -5.00 17.37
CA ALA A 142 -4.48 -4.39 18.59
C ALA A 142 -2.95 -4.19 18.53
N ASP A 143 -2.25 -4.99 17.71
CA ASP A 143 -0.79 -4.93 17.51
C ASP A 143 -0.37 -4.14 16.26
N ALA A 144 -1.24 -3.28 15.71
CA ALA A 144 -0.98 -2.55 14.45
C ALA A 144 0.29 -1.69 14.47
N ASP A 145 0.64 -1.09 15.61
CA ASP A 145 1.88 -0.32 15.76
C ASP A 145 3.12 -1.21 15.61
N LYS A 146 3.11 -2.40 16.22
CA LYS A 146 4.19 -3.38 16.08
C LYS A 146 4.28 -3.93 14.65
N MET A 147 3.14 -4.15 13.98
CA MET A 147 3.12 -4.54 12.57
C MET A 147 3.76 -3.47 11.68
N ASN A 148 3.48 -2.19 11.96
CA ASN A 148 4.11 -1.06 11.28
C ASN A 148 5.62 -1.02 11.52
N GLU A 149 6.09 -1.23 12.75
CA GLU A 149 7.53 -1.31 13.06
C GLU A 149 8.22 -2.45 12.31
N ILE A 150 7.60 -3.65 12.27
CA ILE A 150 8.12 -4.80 11.54
C ILE A 150 8.21 -4.47 10.04
N PHE A 151 7.10 -4.04 9.43
CA PHE A 151 7.06 -3.77 8.00
C PHE A 151 8.07 -2.69 7.61
N GLN A 152 8.08 -1.57 8.34
CA GLN A 152 8.99 -0.47 8.05
C GLN A 152 10.45 -0.81 8.32
N GLY A 153 10.71 -1.72 9.27
CA GLY A 153 12.04 -2.25 9.56
C GLY A 153 12.63 -3.12 8.45
N THR A 154 11.83 -3.54 7.46
CA THR A 154 12.33 -4.26 6.28
C THR A 154 12.89 -3.36 5.18
N ALA A 155 12.71 -2.02 5.30
CA ALA A 155 13.19 -1.08 4.31
C ALA A 155 14.70 -1.19 4.10
N ALA A 156 15.10 -1.43 2.85
CA ALA A 156 16.48 -1.36 2.38
C ALA A 156 16.70 -0.15 1.47
#